data_AF-A0AA40CGM2-F1
#
_entry.id   AF-A0AA40CGM2-F1
#
_cell.length_a   1.000
_cell.length_b   1.000
_cell.length_c   1.000
_cell.angle_alpha   90.00
_cell.angle_beta   90.00
_cell.angle_gamma   90.00
#
_symmetry.space_group_name_H-M   'P 1'
#
loop_
_entity.id
_entity.type
_entity.pdbx_description
1 polymer ?
#
loop_
_entity_poly.entity_id
_entity_poly.type
_entity_poly.pdbx_seq_one_letter_code
_entity_poly.pdbx_strand_id
1 'polypeptide(L)'
;MRFHSISTLLLGVLALGCAAKDHHGHSNSTDHAFNATVHACHQMAKLAVLSEIAANQTEADKFLSHHDDQAKAKEKLDGAAAQLKAMSANTTLVATCQIVNAHDELKSSCKEMKHLQKFADAATNATLKQEFLDKAKNDTKIEDKIAAAASKLQSMQSNTTLVNQCAQLAEEKQADSAQKAASTSAAAASPTASATSMGERVAVGKVWMGLAAVVALGAVSIL
;
A
#
# COMPACT_ATOMS: atom_id res chain seq x y z
N MET A 1 11.24 -17.02 -15.85
CA MET A 1 12.02 -17.52 -14.70
C MET A 1 11.00 -18.01 -13.68
N ARG A 2 10.91 -19.32 -13.45
CA ARG A 2 9.92 -19.88 -12.53
C ARG A 2 10.49 -19.77 -11.12
N PHE A 3 10.03 -18.80 -10.35
CA PHE A 3 10.34 -18.67 -8.92
C PHE A 3 9.61 -19.77 -8.16
N HIS A 4 10.12 -21.00 -8.25
CA HIS A 4 9.70 -22.08 -7.38
C HIS A 4 10.36 -21.89 -6.01
N SER A 5 9.50 -21.75 -5.00
CA SER A 5 9.69 -22.39 -3.70
C SER A 5 10.95 -22.02 -2.92
N ILE A 6 10.99 -20.79 -2.40
CA ILE A 6 11.69 -20.46 -1.15
C ILE A 6 10.63 -19.99 -0.16
N SER A 7 9.77 -20.94 0.26
CA SER A 7 8.63 -20.66 1.14
C SER A 7 8.93 -20.87 2.63
N THR A 8 10.19 -21.04 3.03
CA THR A 8 10.54 -21.32 4.43
C THR A 8 11.92 -20.75 4.77
N LEU A 9 11.92 -19.50 5.25
CA LEU A 9 12.93 -18.82 6.10
C LEU A 9 13.08 -17.37 5.68
N LEU A 10 12.21 -16.50 6.21
CA LEU A 10 12.49 -15.10 6.58
C LEU A 10 11.25 -14.52 7.30
N LEU A 11 10.81 -15.21 8.36
CA LEU A 11 10.03 -14.62 9.43
C LEU A 11 11.04 -14.09 10.44
N GLY A 12 11.43 -12.82 10.30
CA GLY A 12 12.42 -12.21 11.18
C GLY A 12 12.68 -10.75 10.85
N VAL A 13 11.95 -9.88 11.55
CA VAL A 13 12.23 -8.44 11.76
C VAL A 13 12.05 -7.53 10.52
N LEU A 14 10.80 -7.13 10.28
CA LEU A 14 10.49 -5.86 9.62
C LEU A 14 10.03 -4.86 10.70
N ALA A 15 10.97 -4.43 11.53
CA ALA A 15 10.85 -3.13 12.19
C ALA A 15 11.31 -2.06 11.19
N LEU A 16 10.50 -1.83 10.15
CA LEU A 16 10.65 -0.64 9.33
C LEU A 16 10.17 0.52 10.20
N GLY A 17 11.11 1.28 10.77
CA GLY A 17 10.78 2.46 11.55
C GLY A 17 9.91 3.40 10.70
N CYS A 18 8.65 3.55 11.10
CA CYS A 18 7.76 4.57 10.55
C CYS A 18 8.32 5.94 10.96
N ALA A 19 9.13 6.54 10.08
CA ALA A 19 9.40 7.96 10.15
C ALA A 19 8.09 8.70 9.87
N ALA A 20 7.57 9.38 10.89
CA ALA A 20 6.40 10.22 10.80
C ALA A 20 6.56 11.22 9.65
N LYS A 21 5.56 11.28 8.76
CA LYS A 21 5.55 12.16 7.60
C LYS A 21 5.08 13.55 7.99
N ASP A 22 6.01 14.42 8.38
CA ASP A 22 5.74 15.86 8.52
C ASP A 22 5.61 16.50 7.12
N HIS A 23 4.40 16.95 6.79
CA HIS A 23 4.13 17.68 5.56
C HIS A 23 4.44 19.18 5.76
N HIS A 24 5.72 19.54 5.65
CA HIS A 24 6.13 20.88 5.20
C HIS A 24 6.82 20.75 3.85
N GLY A 25 6.32 21.51 2.87
CA GLY A 25 6.70 21.43 1.46
C GLY A 25 8.15 21.81 1.19
N HIS A 26 9.06 20.85 1.36
CA HIS A 26 10.31 20.68 0.66
C HIS A 26 10.51 19.16 0.51
N SER A 27 10.35 18.62 -0.70
CA SER A 27 10.58 17.21 -0.98
C SER A 27 12.02 16.84 -0.63
N ASN A 28 12.19 16.14 0.48
CA ASN A 28 13.46 15.59 0.92
C ASN A 28 13.90 14.48 -0.07
N SER A 29 15.20 14.35 -0.29
CA SER A 29 15.81 13.40 -1.24
C SER A 29 15.38 11.93 -1.00
N THR A 30 15.08 11.58 0.25
CA THR A 30 14.67 10.24 0.69
C THR A 30 13.25 9.84 0.27
N ASP A 31 12.29 10.77 0.32
CA ASP A 31 10.91 10.54 -0.17
C ASP A 31 10.90 10.32 -1.68
N HIS A 32 11.72 11.08 -2.42
CA HIS A 32 11.83 10.94 -3.87
C HIS A 32 12.48 9.60 -4.26
N ALA A 33 13.55 9.20 -3.56
CA ALA A 33 14.22 7.92 -3.80
C ALA A 33 13.30 6.72 -3.48
N PHE A 34 12.50 6.80 -2.41
CA PHE A 34 11.51 5.78 -2.08
C PHE A 34 10.41 5.67 -3.14
N ASN A 35 9.82 6.79 -3.56
CA ASN A 35 8.80 6.81 -4.61
C ASN A 35 9.33 6.30 -5.95
N ALA A 36 10.58 6.65 -6.32
CA ALA A 36 11.23 6.14 -7.52
C ALA A 36 11.42 4.61 -7.45
N THR A 37 11.75 4.07 -6.28
CA THR A 37 11.89 2.63 -6.05
C THR A 37 10.54 1.92 -6.18
N VAL A 38 9.48 2.44 -5.56
CA VAL A 38 8.12 1.90 -5.70
C VAL A 38 7.67 1.93 -7.16
N HIS A 39 7.92 3.04 -7.87
CA HIS A 39 7.62 3.15 -9.29
C HIS A 39 8.38 2.12 -10.12
N ALA A 40 9.67 1.90 -9.85
CA ALA A 40 10.45 0.85 -10.51
C ALA A 40 9.86 -0.54 -10.24
N CYS A 41 9.39 -0.81 -9.02
CA CYS A 41 8.74 -2.08 -8.68
C CYS A 41 7.43 -2.29 -9.43
N HIS A 42 6.59 -1.26 -9.54
CA HIS A 42 5.37 -1.32 -10.35
C HIS A 42 5.68 -1.52 -11.84
N GLN A 43 6.73 -0.87 -12.34
CA GLN A 43 7.19 -1.08 -13.70
C GLN A 43 7.66 -2.52 -13.91
N MET A 44 8.44 -3.09 -12.98
CA MET A 44 8.85 -4.50 -13.04
C MET A 44 7.65 -5.46 -13.03
N ALA A 45 6.69 -5.25 -12.12
CA ALA A 45 5.48 -6.07 -12.06
C ALA A 45 4.68 -6.00 -13.37
N LYS A 46 4.54 -4.80 -13.94
CA LYS A 46 3.88 -4.60 -15.23
C LYS A 46 4.60 -5.33 -16.37
N LEU A 47 5.93 -5.23 -16.43
CA LEU A 47 6.74 -5.91 -17.44
C LEU A 47 6.70 -7.44 -17.28
N ALA A 48 6.60 -7.94 -16.04
CA ALA A 48 6.40 -9.36 -15.78
C ALA A 48 5.07 -9.85 -16.36
N VAL A 49 3.97 -9.15 -16.09
CA VAL A 49 2.65 -9.47 -16.66
C VAL A 49 2.67 -9.40 -18.18
N LEU A 50 3.25 -8.35 -18.77
CA LEU A 50 3.37 -8.22 -20.23
C LEU A 50 4.21 -9.35 -20.83
N SER A 51 5.28 -9.78 -20.15
CA SER A 51 6.09 -10.91 -20.61
C SER A 51 5.33 -12.25 -20.56
N GLU A 52 4.43 -12.43 -19.61
CA GLU A 52 3.57 -13.62 -19.53
C GLU A 52 2.50 -13.61 -20.63
N ILE A 53 1.88 -12.45 -20.87
CA ILE A 53 0.93 -12.23 -21.97
C ILE A 53 1.63 -12.50 -23.31
N ALA A 54 2.83 -11.96 -23.53
CA ALA A 54 3.61 -12.16 -24.75
C ALA A 54 3.89 -13.64 -25.05
N ALA A 55 4.03 -14.46 -24.00
CA ALA A 55 4.31 -15.89 -24.11
C ALA A 55 3.05 -16.73 -24.45
N ASN A 56 1.85 -16.14 -24.43
CA ASN A 56 0.59 -16.79 -24.75
C ASN A 56 -0.11 -16.04 -25.90
N GLN A 57 -0.10 -16.63 -27.10
CA GLN A 57 -0.64 -16.00 -28.31
C GLN A 57 -2.09 -15.51 -28.14
N THR A 58 -2.98 -16.31 -27.54
CA THR A 58 -4.37 -15.91 -27.31
C THR A 58 -4.50 -14.70 -26.38
N GLU A 59 -3.71 -14.66 -25.31
CA GLU A 59 -3.71 -13.52 -24.39
C GLU A 59 -3.05 -12.29 -25.02
N ALA A 60 -2.02 -12.48 -25.85
CA ALA A 60 -1.40 -11.42 -26.64
C ALA A 60 -2.41 -10.78 -27.61
N ASP A 61 -3.14 -11.58 -28.38
CA ASP A 61 -4.16 -11.09 -29.31
C ASP A 61 -5.27 -10.33 -28.57
N LYS A 62 -5.74 -10.87 -27.45
CA LYS A 62 -6.72 -10.21 -26.58
C LYS A 62 -6.17 -8.91 -26.00
N PHE A 63 -4.92 -8.89 -25.56
CA PHE A 63 -4.29 -7.67 -25.06
C PHE A 63 -4.27 -6.60 -26.15
N LEU A 64 -3.87 -6.94 -27.37
CA LEU A 64 -3.85 -6.02 -28.52
C LEU A 64 -5.25 -5.55 -28.92
N SER A 65 -6.26 -6.40 -28.87
CA SER A 65 -7.64 -6.01 -29.24
C SER A 65 -8.29 -5.02 -28.28
N HIS A 66 -7.76 -4.89 -27.06
CA HIS A 66 -8.21 -3.94 -26.05
C HIS A 66 -7.49 -2.58 -26.13
N HIS A 67 -6.55 -2.41 -27.06
CA HIS A 67 -5.77 -1.19 -27.23
C HIS A 67 -6.06 -0.50 -28.57
N ASP A 68 -6.36 0.80 -28.52
CA ASP A 68 -6.59 1.62 -29.72
C ASP A 68 -5.35 1.72 -30.61
N ASP A 69 -4.16 1.78 -29.99
CA ASP A 69 -2.86 1.81 -30.67
C ASP A 69 -2.16 0.45 -30.52
N GLN A 70 -2.56 -0.48 -31.40
CA GLN A 70 -2.05 -1.85 -31.39
C GLN A 70 -0.54 -1.92 -31.67
N ALA A 71 0.00 -0.98 -32.46
CA ALA A 71 1.42 -0.93 -32.78
C ALA A 71 2.26 -0.64 -31.52
N LYS A 72 1.89 0.38 -30.74
CA LYS A 72 2.56 0.66 -29.46
C LYS A 72 2.33 -0.41 -28.41
N ALA A 73 1.15 -1.02 -28.39
CA ALA A 73 0.86 -2.12 -27.47
C ALA A 73 1.74 -3.34 -27.79
N LYS A 74 1.89 -3.66 -29.08
CA LYS A 74 2.76 -4.74 -29.56
C LYS A 74 4.24 -4.47 -29.27
N GLU A 75 4.72 -3.25 -29.49
CA GLU A 75 6.09 -2.86 -29.15
C GLU A 75 6.39 -3.07 -27.65
N LYS A 76 5.47 -2.65 -26.77
CA LYS A 76 5.60 -2.86 -25.33
C LYS A 76 5.59 -4.34 -24.95
N LEU A 77 4.76 -5.13 -25.63
CA LEU A 77 4.64 -6.56 -25.39
C LEU A 77 5.92 -7.30 -25.79
N ASP A 78 6.41 -7.04 -27.01
CA ASP A 78 7.63 -7.66 -27.56
C ASP A 78 8.89 -7.23 -26.77
N GLY A 79 8.93 -5.97 -26.31
CA GLY A 79 10.03 -5.43 -25.51
C GLY A 79 10.01 -5.80 -24.02
N ALA A 80 8.90 -6.31 -23.50
CA ALA A 80 8.69 -6.50 -22.06
C ALA A 80 9.71 -7.43 -21.43
N ALA A 81 10.00 -8.57 -22.07
CA ALA A 81 10.93 -9.57 -21.56
C ALA A 81 12.37 -9.03 -21.46
N ALA A 82 12.80 -8.23 -22.43
CA ALA A 82 14.12 -7.62 -22.44
C ALA A 82 14.27 -6.56 -21.33
N GLN A 83 13.28 -5.67 -21.18
CA GLN A 83 13.27 -4.68 -20.12
C GLN A 83 13.18 -5.32 -18.73
N LEU A 84 12.35 -6.35 -18.57
CA LEU A 84 12.25 -7.09 -17.32
C LEU A 84 13.59 -7.71 -16.93
N LYS A 85 14.30 -8.33 -17.88
CA LYS A 85 15.64 -8.90 -17.66
C LYS A 85 16.65 -7.84 -17.24
N ALA A 86 16.61 -6.66 -17.88
CA ALA A 86 17.48 -5.55 -17.52
C ALA A 86 17.22 -5.03 -16.09
N MET A 87 15.94 -4.83 -15.72
CA MET A 87 15.59 -4.40 -14.36
C MET A 87 15.89 -5.47 -13.30
N SER A 88 15.70 -6.74 -13.65
CA SER A 88 15.95 -7.88 -12.75
C SER A 88 17.43 -8.16 -12.51
N ALA A 89 18.34 -7.53 -13.27
CA ALA A 89 19.77 -7.68 -13.06
C ALA A 89 20.24 -7.05 -11.74
N ASN A 90 19.48 -6.09 -11.20
CA ASN A 90 19.74 -5.52 -9.88
C ASN A 90 19.01 -6.36 -8.80
N THR A 91 19.74 -7.26 -8.15
CA THR A 91 19.18 -8.18 -7.15
C THR A 91 18.64 -7.48 -5.91
N THR A 92 19.26 -6.36 -5.49
CA THR A 92 18.76 -5.53 -4.39
C THR A 92 17.40 -4.93 -4.73
N LEU A 93 17.25 -4.38 -5.94
CA LEU A 93 15.97 -3.86 -6.42
C LEU A 93 14.92 -4.96 -6.46
N VAL A 94 15.25 -6.15 -6.97
CA VAL A 94 14.32 -7.30 -6.99
C VAL A 94 13.88 -7.70 -5.59
N ALA A 95 14.78 -7.73 -4.61
CA ALA A 95 14.44 -8.03 -3.22
C ALA A 95 13.49 -6.98 -2.64
N THR A 96 13.77 -5.68 -2.85
CA THR A 96 12.87 -4.60 -2.42
C THR A 96 11.50 -4.70 -3.09
N CYS A 97 11.46 -4.99 -4.39
CA CYS A 97 10.20 -5.09 -5.12
C CYS A 97 9.34 -6.27 -4.70
N GLN A 98 9.92 -7.38 -4.21
CA GLN A 98 9.14 -8.46 -3.61
C GLN A 98 8.37 -8.01 -2.37
N ILE A 99 9.01 -7.21 -1.51
CA ILE A 99 8.37 -6.65 -0.31
C ILE A 99 7.26 -5.66 -0.69
N VAL A 100 7.55 -4.75 -1.64
CA VAL A 100 6.57 -3.77 -2.14
C VAL A 100 5.36 -4.48 -2.75
N ASN A 101 5.59 -5.47 -3.62
CA ASN A 101 4.52 -6.22 -4.28
C ASN A 101 3.67 -7.00 -3.28
N ALA A 102 4.29 -7.67 -2.29
CA ALA A 102 3.55 -8.38 -1.25
C ALA A 102 2.69 -7.42 -0.41
N HIS A 103 3.20 -6.24 -0.10
CA HIS A 103 2.44 -5.22 0.61
C HIS A 103 1.29 -4.63 -0.23
N ASP A 104 1.50 -4.43 -1.54
CA ASP A 104 0.45 -3.98 -2.45
C ASP A 104 -0.62 -5.05 -2.68
N GLU A 105 -0.24 -6.33 -2.75
CA GLU A 105 -1.16 -7.47 -2.81
C GLU A 105 -2.01 -7.56 -1.55
N LEU A 106 -1.40 -7.39 -0.37
CA LEU A 106 -2.11 -7.31 0.90
C LEU A 106 -3.13 -6.15 0.87
N LYS A 107 -2.70 -4.94 0.49
CA LYS A 107 -3.59 -3.78 0.37
C LYS A 107 -4.74 -4.04 -0.61
N SER A 108 -4.45 -4.67 -1.76
CA SER A 108 -5.45 -5.01 -2.76
C SER A 108 -6.47 -5.99 -2.20
N SER A 109 -6.00 -7.04 -1.53
CA SER A 109 -6.84 -8.05 -0.88
C SER A 109 -7.74 -7.41 0.18
N CYS A 110 -7.22 -6.50 1.00
CA CYS A 110 -8.03 -5.78 2.00
C CYS A 110 -9.10 -4.88 1.35
N LYS A 111 -8.76 -4.20 0.24
CA LYS A 111 -9.74 -3.41 -0.53
C LYS A 111 -10.80 -4.31 -1.13
N GLU A 112 -10.41 -5.46 -1.68
CA GLU A 112 -11.33 -6.44 -2.24
C GLU A 112 -12.31 -6.95 -1.18
N MET A 113 -11.84 -7.33 0.01
CA MET A 113 -12.73 -7.69 1.12
C MET A 113 -13.74 -6.57 1.43
N LYS A 114 -13.29 -5.32 1.49
CA LYS A 114 -14.18 -4.17 1.74
C LYS A 114 -15.20 -3.98 0.61
N HIS A 115 -14.82 -4.20 -0.65
CA HIS A 115 -15.73 -4.16 -1.78
C HIS A 115 -16.75 -5.30 -1.75
N LEU A 116 -16.30 -6.51 -1.45
CA LEU A 116 -17.16 -7.69 -1.29
C LEU A 116 -18.14 -7.51 -0.14
N GLN A 117 -17.73 -6.88 0.98
CA GLN A 117 -18.64 -6.56 2.07
C GLN A 117 -19.77 -5.65 1.60
N LYS A 118 -19.46 -4.58 0.87
CA LYS A 118 -20.48 -3.67 0.32
C LYS A 118 -21.43 -4.38 -0.64
N PHE A 119 -20.94 -5.31 -1.44
CA PHE A 119 -21.77 -6.10 -2.33
C PHE A 119 -22.63 -7.12 -1.56
N ALA A 120 -22.12 -7.74 -0.51
CA ALA A 120 -22.89 -8.61 0.37
C ALA A 120 -24.00 -7.82 1.09
N ASP A 121 -23.70 -6.61 1.57
CA ASP A 121 -24.71 -5.71 2.16
C ASP A 121 -25.78 -5.36 1.12
N ALA A 122 -25.38 -5.02 -0.11
CA ALA A 122 -26.29 -4.75 -1.21
C ALA A 122 -27.16 -5.96 -1.59
N ALA A 123 -26.65 -7.19 -1.49
CA ALA A 123 -27.45 -8.40 -1.76
C ALA A 123 -28.67 -8.51 -0.83
N THR A 124 -28.58 -7.97 0.38
CA THR A 124 -29.67 -7.98 1.38
C THR A 124 -30.48 -6.69 1.44
N ASN A 125 -30.06 -5.65 0.71
CA ASN A 125 -30.68 -4.33 0.70
C ASN A 125 -31.04 -3.92 -0.74
N ALA A 126 -32.32 -4.02 -1.09
CA ALA A 126 -32.83 -3.75 -2.43
C ALA A 126 -32.46 -2.34 -2.96
N THR A 127 -32.45 -1.33 -2.09
CA THR A 127 -32.08 0.05 -2.46
C THR A 127 -30.61 0.16 -2.81
N LEU A 128 -29.72 -0.43 -1.99
CA LEU A 128 -28.28 -0.46 -2.27
C LEU A 128 -27.96 -1.30 -3.51
N LYS A 129 -28.68 -2.43 -3.71
CA LYS A 129 -28.57 -3.24 -4.93
C LYS A 129 -28.88 -2.38 -6.16
N GLN A 130 -30.02 -1.68 -6.14
CA GLN A 130 -30.42 -0.83 -7.26
C GLN A 130 -29.42 0.29 -7.52
N GLU A 131 -28.91 0.94 -6.47
CA GLU A 131 -27.86 1.97 -6.62
C GLU A 131 -26.60 1.43 -7.32
N PHE A 132 -26.16 0.21 -6.98
CA PHE A 132 -25.03 -0.42 -7.65
C PHE A 132 -25.32 -0.72 -9.13
N LEU A 133 -26.54 -1.19 -9.44
CA LEU A 133 -26.95 -1.47 -10.82
C LEU A 133 -27.05 -0.21 -11.67
N ASP A 134 -27.62 0.86 -11.11
CA ASP A 134 -27.74 2.15 -11.80
C ASP A 134 -26.36 2.74 -12.10
N LYS A 135 -25.42 2.70 -11.14
CA LYS A 135 -24.02 3.13 -11.36
C LYS A 135 -23.30 2.25 -12.39
N ALA A 136 -23.63 0.96 -12.44
CA ALA A 136 -23.08 0.01 -13.38
C ALA A 136 -23.71 0.07 -14.77
N LYS A 137 -24.68 0.97 -15.00
CA LYS A 137 -25.50 1.02 -16.23
C LYS A 137 -26.13 -0.34 -16.57
N ASN A 138 -26.54 -1.08 -15.54
CA ASN A 138 -27.10 -2.44 -15.67
C ASN A 138 -26.15 -3.46 -16.33
N ASP A 139 -24.83 -3.35 -16.10
CA ASP A 139 -23.90 -4.45 -16.42
C ASP A 139 -24.29 -5.70 -15.61
N THR A 140 -24.69 -6.76 -16.30
CA THR A 140 -25.13 -8.03 -15.70
C THR A 140 -24.05 -8.65 -14.81
N LYS A 141 -22.78 -8.31 -15.03
CA LYS A 141 -21.66 -8.76 -14.19
C LYS A 141 -21.72 -8.21 -12.77
N ILE A 142 -22.41 -7.10 -12.52
CA ILE A 142 -22.58 -6.57 -11.16
C ILE A 142 -23.57 -7.40 -10.36
N GLU A 143 -24.63 -7.92 -10.99
CA GLU A 143 -25.53 -8.84 -10.30
C GLU A 143 -24.83 -10.14 -9.90
N ASP A 144 -24.03 -10.71 -10.81
CA ASP A 144 -23.21 -11.89 -10.52
C ASP A 144 -22.23 -11.64 -9.37
N LYS A 145 -21.57 -10.46 -9.38
CA LYS A 145 -20.66 -10.05 -8.31
C LYS A 145 -21.37 -9.88 -6.97
N ILE A 146 -22.57 -9.31 -6.96
CA ILE A 146 -23.38 -9.15 -5.75
C ILE A 146 -23.81 -10.51 -5.21
N ALA A 147 -24.27 -11.42 -6.08
CA ALA A 147 -24.67 -12.77 -5.70
C ALA A 147 -23.49 -13.60 -5.15
N ALA A 148 -22.30 -13.49 -5.76
CA ALA A 148 -21.11 -14.22 -5.34
C ALA A 148 -20.35 -13.56 -4.16
N ALA A 149 -20.70 -12.33 -3.79
CA ALA A 149 -19.93 -11.54 -2.84
C ALA A 149 -19.81 -12.20 -1.47
N ALA A 150 -20.92 -12.71 -0.93
CA ALA A 150 -20.95 -13.31 0.40
C ALA A 150 -20.03 -14.54 0.50
N SER A 151 -20.10 -15.46 -0.46
CA SER A 151 -19.27 -16.66 -0.48
C SER A 151 -17.78 -16.32 -0.65
N LYS A 152 -17.45 -15.36 -1.53
CA LYS A 152 -16.06 -14.92 -1.73
C LYS A 152 -15.52 -14.20 -0.50
N LEU A 153 -16.33 -13.34 0.12
CA LEU A 153 -15.99 -12.66 1.37
C LEU A 153 -15.68 -13.68 2.47
N GLN A 154 -16.56 -14.66 2.67
CA GLN A 154 -16.37 -15.73 3.65
C GLN A 154 -15.08 -16.51 3.39
N SER A 155 -14.80 -16.83 2.12
CA SER A 155 -13.54 -17.49 1.75
C SER A 155 -12.32 -16.65 2.13
N MET A 156 -12.33 -15.34 1.88
CA MET A 156 -11.22 -14.45 2.26
C MET A 156 -11.10 -14.29 3.77
N GLN A 157 -12.23 -14.18 4.49
CA GLN A 157 -12.25 -14.02 5.95
C GLN A 157 -11.80 -15.27 6.71
N SER A 158 -11.86 -16.44 6.07
CA SER A 158 -11.33 -17.69 6.65
C SER A 158 -9.81 -17.64 6.87
N ASN A 159 -9.09 -16.78 6.14
CA ASN A 159 -7.68 -16.50 6.39
C ASN A 159 -7.53 -15.44 7.49
N THR A 160 -7.40 -15.90 8.73
CA THR A 160 -7.30 -15.02 9.90
C THR A 160 -6.09 -14.10 9.86
N THR A 161 -4.97 -14.53 9.27
CA THR A 161 -3.79 -13.68 9.06
C THR A 161 -4.11 -12.50 8.16
N LEU A 162 -4.78 -12.74 7.03
CA LEU A 162 -5.22 -11.68 6.12
C LEU A 162 -6.16 -10.70 6.83
N VAL A 163 -7.16 -11.19 7.56
CA VAL A 163 -8.10 -10.35 8.31
C VAL A 163 -7.39 -9.46 9.33
N ASN A 164 -6.47 -10.03 10.11
CA ASN A 164 -5.70 -9.30 11.12
C ASN A 164 -4.77 -8.26 10.48
N GLN A 165 -4.14 -8.57 9.35
CA GLN A 165 -3.31 -7.62 8.62
C GLN A 165 -4.15 -6.48 8.02
N CYS A 166 -5.34 -6.78 7.52
CA CYS A 166 -6.26 -5.76 7.02
C CYS A 166 -6.81 -4.85 8.13
N ALA A 167 -7.04 -5.38 9.33
CA ALA A 167 -7.41 -4.59 10.49
C ALA A 167 -6.28 -3.60 10.87
N GLN A 168 -5.04 -4.09 11.00
CA GLN A 168 -3.88 -3.25 11.29
C GLN A 168 -3.69 -2.14 10.25
N LEU A 169 -3.78 -2.47 8.95
CA LEU A 169 -3.72 -1.48 7.87
C LEU A 169 -4.83 -0.42 7.94
N ALA A 170 -6.00 -0.78 8.47
CA ALA A 170 -7.10 0.16 8.66
C ALA A 170 -6.85 1.08 9.86
N GLU A 171 -6.25 0.58 10.93
CA GLU A 171 -5.86 1.34 12.13
C GLU A 171 -4.75 2.35 11.81
N GLU A 172 -3.73 1.94 11.05
CA GLU A 172 -2.65 2.83 10.57
C GLU A 172 -3.22 4.02 9.78
N LYS A 173 -4.17 3.76 8.87
CA LYS A 173 -4.88 4.82 8.12
C LYS A 173 -5.65 5.79 9.02
N GLN A 174 -6.22 5.32 10.12
CA GLN A 174 -6.98 6.16 11.04
C GLN A 174 -6.04 7.02 11.91
N ALA A 175 -4.91 6.47 12.34
CA ALA A 175 -3.86 7.21 13.04
C ALA A 175 -3.31 8.37 12.19
N ASP A 176 -3.00 8.13 10.91
CA ASP A 176 -2.59 9.17 9.96
C ASP A 176 -3.68 10.26 9.77
N SER A 177 -4.95 9.86 9.75
CA SER A 177 -6.08 10.77 9.57
C SER A 177 -6.33 11.65 10.80
N ALA A 178 -6.15 11.09 12.01
CA ALA A 178 -6.28 11.81 13.27
C ALA A 178 -5.16 12.84 13.46
N GLN A 179 -3.94 12.51 13.04
CA GLN A 179 -2.80 13.44 13.09
C GLN A 179 -2.98 14.60 12.11
N LYS A 180 -3.54 14.34 10.92
CA LYS A 180 -3.92 15.38 9.94
C LYS A 180 -4.99 16.34 10.48
N ALA A 181 -5.95 15.84 11.26
CA ALA A 181 -6.99 16.67 11.88
C ALA A 181 -6.45 17.54 13.02
N ALA A 182 -5.50 17.03 13.81
CA ALA A 182 -4.84 17.78 14.88
C ALA A 182 -3.98 18.95 14.36
N SER A 183 -3.30 18.79 13.22
CA SER A 183 -2.51 19.86 12.59
C SER A 183 -3.37 21.00 12.02
N THR A 184 -4.63 20.75 11.66
CA THR A 184 -5.56 21.81 11.21
C THR A 184 -6.17 22.63 12.35
N SER A 185 -6.18 22.13 13.58
CA SER A 185 -6.72 22.87 14.74
C SER A 185 -5.70 23.79 15.42
N ALA A 186 -4.41 23.66 15.13
CA ALA A 186 -3.36 24.56 15.66
C ALA A 186 -3.22 25.88 14.87
N ALA A 187 -3.82 26.00 13.68
CA ALA A 187 -3.75 27.21 12.85
C ALA A 187 -4.83 28.27 13.18
N ALA A 188 -5.73 28.00 14.13
CA ALA A 188 -6.84 28.90 14.48
C ALA A 188 -6.67 29.65 15.81
N ALA A 189 -5.49 29.63 16.42
CA ALA A 189 -5.16 30.50 17.55
C ALA A 189 -4.09 31.52 17.14
N SER A 190 -4.50 32.53 16.37
CA SER A 190 -3.74 33.78 16.28
C SER A 190 -3.99 34.57 17.58
N PRO A 191 -3.00 34.79 18.46
CA PRO A 191 -3.13 35.87 19.43
C PRO A 191 -2.86 37.17 18.69
N THR A 192 -3.89 37.99 18.62
CA THR A 192 -3.86 39.39 18.24
C THR A 192 -2.67 40.09 18.89
N ALA A 193 -1.84 40.73 18.05
CA ALA A 193 -0.76 41.58 18.47
C ALA A 193 -1.28 42.72 19.36
N SER A 194 -0.63 42.92 20.50
CA SER A 194 -0.58 44.21 21.20
C SER A 194 0.73 44.29 22.00
N ALA A 195 1.43 45.40 21.80
CA ALA A 195 2.81 45.66 22.14
C ALA A 195 3.09 45.79 23.65
N THR A 196 4.31 45.43 24.10
CA THR A 196 5.27 46.35 24.74
C THR A 196 6.63 45.69 25.05
N SER A 197 7.69 46.41 24.62
CA SER A 197 9.03 46.61 25.21
C SER A 197 9.87 45.46 25.81
N MET A 198 11.11 45.39 25.30
CA MET A 198 12.40 45.25 25.99
C MET A 198 12.49 44.36 27.24
N GLY A 199 13.37 43.34 27.19
CA GLY A 199 13.83 42.70 28.42
C GLY A 199 14.47 41.35 28.21
N GLU A 200 15.78 41.32 28.35
CA GLU A 200 16.65 40.16 28.45
C GLU A 200 16.23 39.19 29.59
N ARG A 201 16.76 37.95 29.52
CA ARG A 201 16.93 36.94 30.60
C ARG A 201 15.88 35.81 30.71
N VAL A 202 16.32 34.63 30.27
CA VAL A 202 16.57 33.41 31.08
C VAL A 202 15.50 32.97 32.11
N ALA A 203 15.03 31.74 31.87
CA ALA A 203 14.73 30.64 32.79
C ALA A 203 13.28 30.33 33.21
N VAL A 204 13.12 29.00 33.41
CA VAL A 204 12.07 28.25 34.13
C VAL A 204 10.75 28.14 33.35
N GLY A 205 10.25 26.97 32.98
CA GLY A 205 10.55 25.61 33.39
C GLY A 205 9.23 24.83 33.38
N LYS A 206 9.24 23.60 32.85
CA LYS A 206 8.43 22.50 33.39
C LYS A 206 8.95 21.17 32.85
N VAL A 207 9.79 20.59 33.70
CA VAL A 207 10.08 19.17 33.83
C VAL A 207 8.78 18.37 33.87
N TRP A 208 8.72 17.28 33.09
CA TRP A 208 8.10 16.02 33.52
C TRP A 208 9.12 14.90 33.27
N MET A 209 9.73 14.44 34.37
CA MET A 209 10.28 13.09 34.56
C MET A 209 9.13 12.06 34.43
N GLY A 210 9.29 10.79 34.09
CA GLY A 210 10.43 9.90 33.87
C GLY A 210 9.96 8.76 32.95
N LEU A 211 10.70 7.69 32.67
CA LEU A 211 11.74 7.03 33.45
C LEU A 211 12.60 6.22 32.47
N ALA A 212 13.90 6.52 32.41
CA ALA A 212 14.89 5.66 31.79
C ALA A 212 15.39 4.65 32.84
N ALA A 213 15.46 3.38 32.47
CA ALA A 213 16.30 2.40 33.15
C ALA A 213 17.24 1.78 32.12
N VAL A 214 18.50 2.18 32.21
CA VAL A 214 19.67 1.60 31.52
C VAL A 214 20.32 0.63 32.50
N VAL A 215 20.45 -0.65 32.15
CA VAL A 215 21.42 -1.64 32.67
C VAL A 215 21.42 -2.81 31.65
N ALA A 216 22.49 -3.47 31.22
CA ALA A 216 23.92 -3.25 31.11
C ALA A 216 24.42 -4.42 30.22
N LEU A 217 25.58 -4.23 29.57
CA LEU A 217 26.31 -5.30 28.88
C LEU A 217 26.63 -6.46 29.84
N GLY A 218 26.43 -7.69 29.37
CA GLY A 218 26.85 -8.90 30.07
C GLY A 218 26.98 -10.07 29.10
N ALA A 219 28.20 -10.29 28.60
CA ALA A 219 28.59 -11.50 27.90
C ALA A 219 28.58 -12.70 28.87
N VAL A 220 27.95 -13.80 28.48
CA VAL A 220 28.18 -15.13 29.07
C VAL A 220 28.13 -16.17 27.95
N SER A 221 29.29 -16.79 27.72
CA SER A 221 29.48 -18.05 26.98
C SER A 221 29.06 -19.24 27.83
N ILE A 222 28.20 -20.13 27.30
CA ILE A 222 27.90 -21.50 27.77
C ILE A 222 27.28 -22.21 26.54
N LEU A 223 27.65 -23.40 26.06
CA LEU A 223 28.65 -24.41 26.38
C LEU A 223 29.04 -25.11 25.06
#